data_AF-N4WTN1-F1
#
_entry.id   AF-N4WTN1-F1
#
_cell.length_a   1.000
_cell.length_b   1.000
_cell.length_c   1.000
_cell.angle_alpha   90.00
_cell.angle_beta   90.00
_cell.angle_gamma   90.00
#
_symmetry.space_group_name_H-M   'P 1'
#
loop_
_entity.id
_entity.type
_entity.pdbx_description
1 polymer ?
#
loop_
_entity_poly.entity_id
_entity_poly.type
_entity_poly.pdbx_seq_one_letter_code
_entity_poly.pdbx_strand_id
1 'polypeptide(L)'
;MLYFDCFSGISGDMTIAALLDAGIPVDVLEDSLHKLSLNQDYELNVSRVVKNGISSLSFDVKAESHHHHRHYHDIVQLLEESDLQPSVKHHAVEMFRLVGEAEAKIHGKPINEVHFHEVGAIDSIIDMVGVAYSLIIYK
;
A
#
# COMPACT_ATOMS: atom_id res chain seq x y z
N MET A 1 6.52 20.24 -7.93
CA MET A 1 7.24 19.14 -8.61
C MET A 1 7.60 18.12 -7.53
N LEU A 2 7.13 16.88 -7.66
CA LEU A 2 7.45 15.77 -6.76
C LEU A 2 8.60 14.96 -7.38
N TYR A 3 9.66 14.68 -6.60
CA TYR A 3 10.84 13.95 -7.07
C TYR A 3 11.31 12.98 -5.97
N PHE A 4 11.41 11.70 -6.33
CA PHE A 4 11.90 10.63 -5.47
C PHE A 4 13.33 10.26 -5.90
N ASP A 5 14.31 10.54 -5.02
CA ASP A 5 15.68 10.03 -5.15
C ASP A 5 15.87 8.81 -4.24
N CYS A 6 15.44 7.66 -4.74
CA CYS A 6 15.39 6.41 -3.98
C CYS A 6 16.39 5.40 -4.52
N PHE A 7 17.69 5.68 -4.39
CA PHE A 7 18.77 4.82 -4.93
C PHE A 7 18.71 3.36 -4.45
N SER A 8 18.11 3.13 -3.27
CA SER A 8 17.88 1.80 -2.68
C SER A 8 16.40 1.47 -2.49
N GLY A 9 15.49 2.20 -3.15
CA GLY A 9 14.05 2.09 -2.95
C GLY A 9 13.53 2.89 -1.75
N ILE A 10 12.21 2.87 -1.59
CA ILE A 10 11.45 3.45 -0.48
C ILE A 10 10.24 2.54 -0.22
N SER A 11 9.89 2.32 1.04
CA SER A 11 8.72 1.53 1.42
C SER A 11 7.41 2.32 1.25
N GLY A 12 6.28 1.61 1.23
CA GLY A 12 4.96 2.22 1.02
C GLY A 12 4.59 3.18 2.14
N ASP A 13 4.72 2.73 3.40
CA ASP A 13 4.54 3.54 4.60
C ASP A 13 5.35 4.84 4.60
N MET A 14 6.63 4.79 4.20
CA MET A 14 7.50 5.95 4.10
C MET A 14 7.06 6.90 2.97
N THR A 15 6.60 6.34 1.86
CA THR A 15 6.06 7.11 0.74
C THR A 15 4.79 7.84 1.16
N ILE A 16 3.86 7.15 1.82
CA ILE A 16 2.63 7.73 2.36
C ILE A 16 2.96 8.82 3.38
N ALA A 17 3.83 8.53 4.35
CA ALA A 17 4.23 9.48 5.37
C ALA A 17 4.83 10.76 4.76
N ALA A 18 5.69 10.63 3.74
CA ALA A 18 6.26 11.77 3.03
C ALA A 18 5.19 12.61 2.32
N LEU A 19 4.18 11.97 1.71
CA LEU A 19 3.10 12.66 1.01
C LEU A 19 2.13 13.34 2.00
N LEU A 20 1.79 12.69 3.11
CA LEU A 20 1.04 13.31 4.20
C LEU A 20 1.77 14.54 4.74
N ASP A 21 3.09 14.46 4.95
CA ASP A 21 3.88 15.58 5.45
C ASP A 21 4.02 16.71 4.40
N ALA A 22 3.87 16.38 3.11
CA ALA A 22 3.81 17.35 2.03
C ALA A 22 2.44 18.06 1.91
N GLY A 23 1.44 17.66 2.70
CA GLY A 23 0.17 18.37 2.84
C GLY A 23 -1.09 17.59 2.45
N ILE A 24 -1.00 16.26 2.24
CA ILE A 24 -2.20 15.43 2.10
C ILE A 24 -2.87 15.29 3.48
N PRO A 25 -4.16 15.67 3.64
CA PRO A 25 -4.90 15.45 4.87
C PRO A 25 -5.05 13.96 5.17
N VAL A 26 -4.81 13.58 6.43
CA VAL A 26 -4.86 12.18 6.87
C VAL A 26 -6.25 11.59 6.70
N ASP A 27 -7.29 12.34 7.07
CA ASP A 27 -8.70 11.94 6.97
C ASP A 27 -9.11 11.58 5.54
N VAL A 28 -8.60 12.30 4.54
CA VAL A 28 -8.89 12.03 3.13
C VAL A 28 -8.27 10.70 2.65
N LEU A 29 -7.08 10.36 3.14
CA LEU A 29 -6.47 9.05 2.89
C LEU A 29 -7.24 7.94 3.61
N GLU A 30 -7.57 8.13 4.88
CA GLU A 30 -8.34 7.18 5.69
C GLU A 30 -9.70 6.87 5.05
N ASP A 31 -10.45 7.89 4.62
CA ASP A 31 -11.72 7.74 3.91
C ASP A 31 -11.59 6.94 2.61
N SER A 32 -10.46 7.04 1.92
CA SER A 32 -10.20 6.21 0.75
C SER A 32 -9.90 4.76 1.13
N LEU A 33 -9.04 4.55 2.14
CA LEU A 33 -8.69 3.20 2.61
C LEU A 33 -9.90 2.45 3.19
N HIS A 34 -10.85 3.16 3.79
CA HIS A 34 -12.10 2.59 4.28
C HIS A 34 -12.94 1.90 3.21
N LYS A 35 -12.75 2.26 1.93
CA LYS A 35 -13.47 1.68 0.79
C LYS A 35 -12.98 0.30 0.40
N LEU A 36 -11.87 -0.17 0.98
CA LEU A 36 -11.38 -1.54 0.85
C LEU A 36 -12.23 -2.55 1.65
N SER A 37 -13.08 -2.08 2.56
CA SER A 37 -13.86 -2.94 3.46
C SER A 37 -13.02 -3.83 4.38
N LEU A 38 -11.81 -3.39 4.73
CA LEU A 38 -10.86 -4.08 5.63
C LEU A 38 -10.75 -3.43 7.01
N ASN A 39 -11.67 -2.51 7.36
CA ASN A 39 -11.51 -1.54 8.45
C ASN A 39 -11.41 -2.16 9.86
N GLN A 40 -11.84 -3.42 9.99
CA GLN A 40 -11.76 -4.19 11.22
C GLN A 40 -10.45 -4.99 11.35
N ASP A 41 -9.66 -5.07 10.28
CA ASP A 41 -8.47 -5.93 10.20
C ASP A 41 -7.17 -5.14 10.43
N TYR A 42 -7.23 -3.81 10.54
CA TYR A 42 -6.07 -2.95 10.81
C TYR A 42 -6.43 -1.66 11.57
N GLU A 43 -5.44 -1.08 12.23
CA GLU A 43 -5.47 0.25 12.84
C GLU A 43 -4.37 1.12 12.22
N LEU A 44 -4.74 2.33 11.80
CA LEU A 44 -3.79 3.32 11.28
C LEU A 44 -3.24 4.19 12.39
N ASN A 45 -1.92 4.37 12.39
CA ASN A 45 -1.23 5.25 13.30
C ASN A 45 -0.41 6.26 12.50
N VAL A 46 -0.81 7.54 12.55
CA VAL A 46 -0.06 8.64 11.96
C VAL A 46 0.45 9.55 13.07
N SER A 47 1.77 9.73 13.15
CA SER A 47 2.36 10.55 14.20
C SER A 47 3.60 11.31 13.72
N ARG A 48 3.89 12.43 14.38
CA ARG A 48 5.16 13.15 14.17
C ARG A 48 6.28 12.41 14.88
N VAL A 49 7.37 12.14 14.15
CA VAL A 49 8.58 11.49 14.68
C VAL A 49 9.81 12.31 14.35
N VAL A 50 10.88 12.13 15.13
CA VAL A 50 12.21 12.66 14.83
C VAL A 50 13.14 11.48 14.59
N LYS A 51 13.58 11.30 13.34
CA LYS A 51 14.57 10.26 12.98
C LYS A 51 15.88 10.95 12.63
N ASN A 52 16.96 10.61 13.35
CA ASN A 52 18.29 11.19 13.15
C ASN A 52 18.32 12.74 13.16
N GLY A 53 17.50 13.37 14.01
CA GLY A 53 17.42 14.83 14.12
C GLY A 53 16.54 15.52 13.08
N ILE A 54 15.90 14.77 12.18
CA ILE A 54 14.98 15.29 11.18
C ILE A 54 13.54 14.97 11.60
N SER A 55 12.70 16.01 11.65
CA SER A 55 11.27 15.89 11.91
C SER A 55 10.53 15.42 10.65
N SER A 56 9.73 14.36 10.77
CA SER A 56 8.87 13.86 9.69
C SER A 56 7.56 13.30 10.26
N LEU A 57 6.57 13.04 9.41
CA LEU A 57 5.51 12.09 9.77
C LEU A 57 6.02 10.65 9.70
N SER A 58 5.36 9.78 10.48
CA SER A 58 5.40 8.32 10.40
C SER A 58 3.99 7.85 10.15
N PHE A 59 3.83 6.91 9.21
CA PHE A 59 2.62 6.17 8.93
C PHE A 59 2.88 4.72 9.31
N ASP A 60 1.98 4.10 10.06
CA ASP A 60 2.13 2.73 10.56
C ASP A 60 0.78 2.02 10.50
N VAL A 61 0.78 0.81 9.95
CA VAL A 61 -0.42 -0.04 9.82
C VAL A 61 -0.29 -1.20 10.78
N LYS A 62 -1.09 -1.19 11.85
CA LYS A 62 -1.15 -2.30 12.80
C LYS A 62 -2.25 -3.26 12.38
N ALA A 63 -1.88 -4.38 11.78
CA ALA A 63 -2.79 -5.47 11.50
C ALA A 63 -2.50 -6.65 12.46
N GLU A 64 -3.53 -7.37 12.90
CA GLU A 64 -3.30 -8.60 13.65
C GLU A 64 -2.60 -9.61 12.74
N SER A 65 -1.50 -10.17 13.24
CA SER A 65 -0.64 -11.11 12.50
C SER A 65 -1.27 -12.50 12.43
N HIS A 66 -2.40 -12.61 11.74
CA HIS A 66 -2.81 -13.88 11.17
C HIS A 66 -2.05 -14.01 9.85
N HIS A 67 -1.19 -15.02 9.73
CA HIS A 67 -0.44 -15.34 8.51
C HIS A 67 -1.42 -15.71 7.37
N HIS A 68 -2.08 -14.70 6.81
CA HIS A 68 -2.94 -14.84 5.64
C HIS A 68 -2.04 -14.74 4.42
N HIS A 69 -1.53 -15.89 3.99
CA HIS A 69 -1.04 -16.01 2.63
C HIS A 69 -2.22 -15.74 1.69
N ARG A 70 -2.14 -14.62 0.97
CA ARG A 70 -3.09 -14.31 -0.11
C ARG A 70 -2.45 -14.63 -1.44
N HIS A 71 -3.23 -15.24 -2.32
CA HIS A 71 -2.81 -15.35 -3.71
C HIS A 71 -2.92 -13.99 -4.38
N TYR A 72 -2.14 -13.80 -5.45
CA TYR A 72 -2.28 -12.63 -6.31
C TYR A 72 -3.73 -12.42 -6.77
N HIS A 73 -4.45 -13.48 -7.13
CA HIS A 73 -5.84 -13.36 -7.57
C HIS A 73 -6.79 -12.88 -6.45
N ASP A 74 -6.55 -13.26 -5.20
CA ASP A 74 -7.38 -12.84 -4.05
C ASP A 74 -7.28 -11.32 -3.85
N ILE A 75 -6.06 -10.78 -3.98
CA ILE A 75 -5.81 -9.35 -3.84
C ILE A 75 -6.45 -8.58 -4.99
N VAL A 76 -6.29 -9.06 -6.22
CA VAL A 76 -6.93 -8.42 -7.38
C VAL A 76 -8.45 -8.41 -7.22
N GLN A 77 -9.05 -9.53 -6.82
CA GLN A 77 -10.49 -9.60 -6.58
C GLN A 77 -10.93 -8.62 -5.48
N LEU A 78 -10.20 -8.56 -4.36
CA LEU A 78 -10.45 -7.60 -3.28
C LEU A 78 -10.43 -6.14 -3.78
N LEU A 79 -9.43 -5.79 -4.60
CA LEU A 79 -9.33 -4.43 -5.16
C LEU A 79 -10.47 -4.13 -6.13
N GLU A 80 -10.83 -5.08 -6.98
CA GLU A 80 -11.92 -4.93 -7.95
C GLU A 80 -13.29 -4.83 -7.29
N GLU A 81 -13.52 -5.56 -6.19
CA GLU A 81 -14.77 -5.54 -5.42
C GLU A 81 -14.90 -4.34 -4.47
N SER A 82 -13.81 -3.63 -4.19
CA SER A 82 -13.81 -2.45 -3.31
C SER A 82 -14.60 -1.26 -3.88
N ASP A 83 -14.90 -0.25 -3.05
CA ASP A 83 -15.52 1.01 -3.51
C ASP A 83 -14.48 2.08 -3.90
N LEU A 84 -13.23 1.68 -4.10
CA LEU A 84 -12.15 2.59 -4.51
C LEU A 84 -12.45 3.26 -5.86
N GLN A 85 -11.87 4.45 -6.05
CA GLN A 85 -11.95 5.13 -7.34
C GLN A 85 -11.30 4.28 -8.45
N PRO A 86 -11.85 4.26 -9.68
CA PRO A 86 -11.34 3.41 -10.77
C PRO A 86 -9.84 3.59 -11.05
N SER A 87 -9.33 4.82 -10.97
CA SER A 87 -7.91 5.10 -11.15
C SER A 87 -7.04 4.52 -10.04
N VAL A 88 -7.51 4.56 -8.78
CA VAL A 88 -6.80 3.97 -7.64
C VAL A 88 -6.76 2.45 -7.77
N LYS A 89 -7.90 1.81 -8.08
CA LYS A 89 -7.97 0.37 -8.36
C LYS A 89 -6.98 -0.04 -9.44
N HIS A 90 -7.03 0.65 -10.59
CA HIS A 90 -6.18 0.34 -11.73
C HIS A 90 -4.69 0.33 -11.36
N HIS A 91 -4.22 1.37 -10.66
CA HIS A 91 -2.80 1.46 -10.33
C HIS A 91 -2.40 0.55 -9.17
N ALA A 92 -3.27 0.32 -8.18
CA ALA A 92 -3.00 -0.66 -7.14
C ALA A 92 -2.87 -2.08 -7.73
N VAL A 93 -3.80 -2.47 -8.61
CA VAL A 93 -3.72 -3.76 -9.34
C VAL A 93 -2.44 -3.84 -10.17
N GLU A 94 -2.06 -2.77 -10.87
CA GLU A 94 -0.82 -2.75 -11.65
C GLU A 94 0.44 -2.89 -10.79
N MET A 95 0.49 -2.24 -9.61
CA MET A 95 1.58 -2.40 -8.65
C MET A 95 1.68 -3.87 -8.17
N PHE A 96 0.55 -4.47 -7.77
CA PHE A 96 0.52 -5.89 -7.39
C PHE A 96 0.87 -6.83 -8.53
N ARG A 97 0.49 -6.52 -9.77
CA ARG A 97 0.85 -7.30 -10.96
C ARG A 97 2.36 -7.31 -11.15
N LEU A 98 3.01 -6.15 -11.08
CA LEU A 98 4.47 -6.04 -11.21
C LEU A 98 5.21 -6.83 -10.14
N VAL A 99 4.74 -6.79 -8.88
CA VAL A 99 5.31 -7.59 -7.80
C VAL A 99 5.05 -9.09 -8.02
N GLY A 100 3.82 -9.45 -8.41
CA GLY A 100 3.45 -10.83 -8.73
C GLY A 100 4.27 -11.43 -9.87
N GLU A 101 4.58 -10.67 -10.91
CA GLU A 101 5.45 -11.10 -12.01
C GLU A 101 6.90 -11.32 -11.55
N ALA A 102 7.40 -10.47 -10.65
CA ALA A 102 8.72 -10.65 -10.07
C ALA A 102 8.79 -11.93 -9.23
N GLU A 103 7.80 -12.17 -8.37
CA GLU A 103 7.67 -13.38 -7.54
C GLU A 103 7.52 -14.65 -8.39
N ALA A 104 6.64 -14.61 -9.41
CA ALA A 104 6.45 -15.68 -10.38
C ALA A 104 7.77 -16.11 -11.03
N LYS A 105 8.59 -15.12 -11.43
CA LYS A 105 9.89 -15.34 -12.04
C LYS A 105 10.90 -15.96 -11.07
N ILE A 106 10.95 -15.49 -9.82
CA ILE A 106 11.86 -16.01 -8.79
C ILE A 106 11.49 -17.45 -8.42
N HIS A 107 10.20 -17.75 -8.34
CA HIS A 107 9.69 -19.06 -7.94
C HIS A 107 9.48 -20.03 -9.11
N GLY A 108 9.62 -19.59 -10.36
CA GLY A 108 9.46 -20.42 -11.55
C GLY A 108 8.03 -20.93 -11.75
N LYS A 109 7.02 -20.14 -11.36
CA LYS A 109 5.60 -20.50 -11.43
C LYS A 109 4.80 -19.48 -12.24
N PRO A 110 3.65 -19.86 -12.81
CA PRO A 110 2.68 -18.92 -13.35
C PRO A 110 2.22 -17.89 -12.29
N ILE A 111 1.91 -16.65 -12.70
CA ILE A 111 1.49 -15.58 -11.78
C ILE A 111 0.22 -15.92 -10.99
N ASN A 112 -0.70 -16.68 -11.57
CA ASN A 112 -1.91 -17.15 -10.92
C ASN A 112 -1.64 -18.20 -9.82
N GLU A 113 -0.44 -18.78 -9.77
CA GLU A 113 0.01 -19.70 -8.72
C GLU A 113 0.93 -19.00 -7.70
N VAL A 114 1.11 -17.67 -7.80
CA VAL A 114 1.90 -16.90 -6.84
C VAL A 114 1.15 -16.77 -5.53
N HIS A 115 1.81 -17.21 -4.46
CA HIS A 115 1.42 -16.96 -3.09
C HIS A 115 2.32 -15.87 -2.54
N PHE A 116 1.74 -14.74 -2.15
CA PHE A 116 2.53 -13.71 -1.48
C PHE A 116 2.73 -14.09 -0.01
N HIS A 117 3.99 -14.22 0.39
CA HIS A 117 4.36 -14.51 1.78
C HIS A 117 4.50 -13.22 2.59
N GLU A 118 5.08 -12.18 1.99
CA GLU A 118 5.29 -10.88 2.63
C GLU A 118 4.28 -9.85 2.10
N VAL A 119 4.10 -9.80 0.77
CA VAL A 119 3.31 -8.77 0.08
C VAL A 119 1.79 -9.02 0.17
N GLY A 120 1.37 -10.18 0.67
CA GLY A 120 -0.05 -10.56 0.80
C GLY A 120 -0.68 -10.08 2.10
N ALA A 121 0.13 -9.55 3.02
CA ALA A 121 -0.30 -9.06 4.31
C ALA A 121 -1.09 -7.74 4.18
N ILE A 122 -1.89 -7.43 5.20
CA ILE A 122 -2.81 -6.28 5.16
C ILE A 122 -2.04 -4.97 5.08
N ASP A 123 -0.96 -4.82 5.84
CA ASP A 123 -0.04 -3.68 5.79
C ASP A 123 0.44 -3.41 4.35
N SER A 124 0.86 -4.43 3.62
CA SER A 124 1.29 -4.30 2.21
C SER A 124 0.15 -3.84 1.27
N ILE A 125 -1.08 -4.31 1.51
CA ILE A 125 -2.27 -3.87 0.75
C ILE A 125 -2.58 -2.41 1.05
N ILE A 126 -2.59 -2.03 2.32
CA ILE A 126 -2.83 -0.64 2.74
C ILE A 126 -1.75 0.29 2.20
N ASP A 127 -0.48 -0.13 2.23
CA ASP A 127 0.64 0.62 1.68
C ASP A 127 0.48 0.87 0.17
N MET A 128 0.26 -0.17 -0.63
CA MET A 128 0.14 0.00 -2.09
C MET A 128 -1.10 0.80 -2.49
N VAL A 129 -2.23 0.57 -1.83
CA VAL A 129 -3.45 1.34 -2.10
C VAL A 129 -3.30 2.79 -1.65
N GLY A 130 -2.69 3.01 -0.48
CA GLY A 130 -2.44 4.35 0.04
C GLY A 130 -1.49 5.14 -0.86
N VAL A 131 -0.39 4.51 -1.32
CA VAL A 131 0.52 5.12 -2.31
C VAL A 131 -0.21 5.44 -3.61
N ALA A 132 -0.99 4.51 -4.14
CA ALA A 132 -1.77 4.73 -5.36
C ALA A 132 -2.72 5.94 -5.18
N TYR A 133 -3.46 5.99 -4.07
CA TYR A 133 -4.34 7.11 -3.79
C TYR A 133 -3.58 8.44 -3.72
N SER A 134 -2.57 8.50 -2.84
CA SER A 134 -1.82 9.73 -2.56
C SER A 134 -1.08 10.25 -3.79
N LEU A 135 -0.52 9.37 -4.63
CA LEU A 135 0.21 9.80 -5.82
C LEU A 135 -0.69 10.15 -7.00
N ILE A 136 -1.87 9.53 -7.15
CA ILE A 136 -2.65 9.64 -8.40
C ILE A 136 -3.80 10.62 -8.26
N ILE A 137 -4.47 10.60 -7.11
CA ILE A 137 -5.65 11.43 -6.87
C ILE A 137 -5.24 12.79 -6.29
N TYR A 138 -4.34 12.80 -5.32
CA TYR A 138 -4.03 14.00 -4.55
C TYR A 138 -2.82 14.79 -5.12
N LYS A 139 -2.76 14.99 -6.44
CA LYS A 139 -1.71 15.78 -7.10
C LYS A 139 -2.00 17.28 -7.11
#